data_AF-A0A938PZ83-F1
#
_entry.id   AF-A0A938PZ83-F1
#
_cell.length_a   1.000
_cell.length_b   1.000
_cell.length_c   1.000
_cell.angle_alpha   90.00
_cell.angle_beta   90.00
_cell.angle_gamma   90.00
#
_symmetry.space_group_name_H-M   'P 1'
#
loop_
_entity.id
_entity.type
_entity.pdbx_description
1 polymer ?
#
loop_
_entity_poly.entity_id
_entity_poly.type
_entity_poly.pdbx_seq_one_letter_code
_entity_poly.pdbx_strand_id
1 'polypeptide(L)'
;MLFRCDLQLSGKSLSSAPTAAAIAKSALEGDSIARDAVMRFLAILGSFAGDCALLFSARGGVYFGGGVLPKLWPMVADSPLIERFDAKGRMTSWISK
;
A
#
# COMPACT_ATOMS: atom_id res chain seq x y z
N MET A 1 -4.14 -3.33 14.22
CA MET A 1 -4.90 -4.49 14.74
C MET A 1 -5.03 -5.61 13.70
N LEU A 2 -5.28 -5.31 12.42
CA LEU A 2 -5.42 -6.32 11.35
C LEU A 2 -4.15 -7.11 11.00
N PHE A 3 -2.95 -6.53 11.15
CA PHE A 3 -1.68 -7.22 10.82
C PHE A 3 -1.37 -8.41 11.74
N ARG A 4 -1.94 -8.44 12.96
CA ARG A 4 -1.72 -9.52 13.93
C ARG A 4 -2.55 -10.78 13.64
N CYS A 5 -3.68 -10.66 12.95
CA CYS A 5 -4.51 -11.84 12.64
C CYS A 5 -3.93 -12.69 11.50
N ASP A 6 -3.37 -12.07 10.46
CA ASP A 6 -2.77 -12.85 9.36
C ASP A 6 -1.48 -13.55 9.73
N LEU A 7 -0.64 -12.91 10.55
CA LEU A 7 0.62 -13.53 11.01
C LEU A 7 0.36 -14.78 11.87
N GLN A 8 -0.79 -14.83 12.56
CA GLN A 8 -1.19 -15.98 13.35
C GLN A 8 -1.72 -17.15 12.50
N LEU A 9 -2.29 -16.89 11.32
CA LEU A 9 -2.88 -17.90 10.45
C LEU A 9 -1.85 -18.60 9.55
N SER A 10 -0.69 -17.99 9.30
CA SER A 10 0.26 -18.51 8.31
C SER A 10 1.35 -19.44 8.85
N GLY A 11 1.45 -19.68 10.17
CA GLY A 11 2.35 -20.69 10.77
C GLY A 11 3.87 -20.51 10.53
N LYS A 12 4.31 -19.51 9.76
CA LYS A 12 5.72 -19.18 9.53
C LYS A 12 6.24 -18.40 10.73
N SER A 13 6.92 -19.11 11.65
CA SER A 13 7.77 -18.48 12.67
C SER A 13 8.90 -17.74 11.95
N LEU A 14 8.79 -16.42 11.84
CA LEU A 14 9.86 -15.59 11.31
C LEU A 14 10.92 -15.42 12.41
N SER A 15 12.05 -16.11 12.26
CA SER A 15 13.20 -16.04 13.18
C SER A 15 13.74 -14.61 13.37
N SER A 16 13.44 -13.70 12.45
CA SER A 16 13.70 -12.26 12.55
C SER A 16 12.71 -11.50 11.65
N ALA A 17 12.35 -10.27 12.02
CA ALA A 17 11.46 -9.44 11.19
C ALA A 17 12.17 -9.11 9.87
N PRO A 18 11.64 -9.54 8.71
CA PRO A 18 12.26 -9.25 7.42
C PRO A 18 12.23 -7.75 7.15
N THR A 19 13.28 -7.24 6.50
CA THR A 19 13.32 -5.82 6.09
C THR A 19 12.27 -5.54 5.02
N ALA A 20 11.82 -4.29 4.90
CA ALA A 20 10.88 -3.90 3.85
C ALA A 20 11.40 -4.25 2.44
N ALA A 21 12.71 -4.16 2.22
CA ALA A 21 13.35 -4.54 0.97
C ALA A 21 13.28 -6.06 0.72
N ALA A 22 13.45 -6.89 1.76
CA ALA A 22 13.31 -8.33 1.65
C ALA A 22 11.86 -8.72 1.32
N ILE A 23 10.87 -8.09 1.96
CA ILE A 23 9.45 -8.33 1.69
C ILE A 23 9.11 -7.95 0.25
N ALA A 24 9.54 -6.77 -0.21
CA ALA A 24 9.33 -6.32 -1.59
C ALA A 24 9.93 -7.30 -2.61
N LYS A 25 11.16 -7.79 -2.34
CA LYS A 25 11.81 -8.78 -3.19
C LYS A 25 11.03 -10.10 -3.23
N SER A 26 10.67 -10.65 -2.07
CA SER A 26 9.90 -11.91 -2.00
C SER A 26 8.52 -11.80 -2.67
N ALA A 27 7.88 -10.63 -2.59
CA ALA A 27 6.61 -10.37 -3.27
C ALA A 27 6.76 -10.41 -4.81
N LEU A 28 7.86 -9.88 -5.34
CA LEU A 28 8.18 -9.94 -6.78
C LEU A 28 8.57 -11.36 -7.21
N GLU A 29 9.16 -12.16 -6.33
CA GLU A 29 9.49 -13.58 -6.55
C GLU A 29 8.27 -14.51 -6.43
N GLY A 30 7.09 -13.98 -6.08
CA GLY A 30 5.83 -14.73 -6.07
C GLY A 30 5.43 -15.34 -4.72
N ASP A 31 6.09 -14.98 -3.60
CA ASP A 31 5.62 -15.37 -2.27
C ASP A 31 4.27 -14.69 -1.98
N SER A 32 3.24 -15.50 -1.77
CA SER A 32 1.86 -15.03 -1.61
C SER A 32 1.66 -14.14 -0.39
N ILE A 33 2.34 -14.44 0.72
CA ILE A 33 2.23 -13.68 1.98
C ILE A 33 2.92 -12.33 1.82
N ALA A 34 4.09 -12.31 1.20
CA ALA A 34 4.82 -11.08 0.90
C ALA A 34 4.02 -10.20 -0.08
N ARG A 35 3.40 -10.81 -1.09
CA ARG A 35 2.53 -10.11 -2.04
C ARG A 35 1.31 -9.50 -1.34
N ASP A 36 0.63 -10.24 -0.48
CA ASP A 36 -0.50 -9.73 0.31
C ASP A 36 -0.09 -8.59 1.24
N ALA A 37 1.08 -8.69 1.88
CA ALA A 37 1.62 -7.62 2.71
C ALA A 37 1.86 -6.34 1.90
N VAL A 38 2.44 -6.46 0.70
CA VAL A 38 2.64 -5.33 -0.22
C VAL A 38 1.32 -4.74 -0.68
N MET A 39 0.34 -5.57 -1.08
CA MET A 39 -0.97 -5.09 -1.54
C MET A 39 -1.70 -4.31 -0.44
N ARG A 40 -1.64 -4.77 0.81
CA ARG A 40 -2.22 -4.06 1.95
C ARG A 40 -1.49 -2.75 2.26
N PHE A 41 -0.16 -2.76 2.17
CA PHE A 41 0.63 -1.54 2.30
C PHE A 41 0.22 -0.50 1.26
N LEU A 42 0.11 -0.89 -0.01
CA LEU A 42 -0.32 0.00 -1.10
C LEU A 42 -1.77 0.49 -0.91
N ALA A 43 -2.67 -0.34 -0.38
CA ALA A 43 -4.04 0.07 -0.04
C ALA A 43 -4.08 1.15 1.05
N ILE A 44 -3.29 0.97 2.11
CA ILE A 44 -3.19 1.93 3.22
C ILE A 44 -2.56 3.23 2.72
N LEU A 45 -1.51 3.13 1.90
CA LEU A 45 -0.81 4.26 1.33
C LEU A 45 -1.72 5.10 0.43
N GLY A 46 -2.51 4.46 -0.44
CA GLY A 46 -3.51 5.13 -1.27
C GLY A 46 -4.54 5.87 -0.43
N SER A 47 -5.09 5.20 0.59
CA SER A 47 -6.05 5.81 1.51
C SER A 47 -5.45 7.05 2.19
N PHE A 48 -4.24 6.94 2.73
CA PHE A 48 -3.55 8.05 3.39
C PHE A 48 -3.28 9.21 2.44
N ALA A 49 -2.82 8.92 1.21
CA ALA A 49 -2.58 9.95 0.19
C ALA A 49 -3.86 10.71 -0.17
N GLY A 50 -5.00 10.02 -0.29
CA GLY A 50 -6.28 10.68 -0.54
C GLY A 50 -6.72 11.55 0.65
N ASP A 51 -6.46 11.14 1.88
CA ASP A 51 -6.74 11.97 3.06
C ASP A 51 -5.85 13.22 3.06
N CYS A 52 -4.56 13.09 2.72
CA CYS A 52 -3.68 14.24 2.53
C CYS A 52 -4.17 15.18 1.42
N ALA A 53 -4.69 14.64 0.31
CA ALA A 53 -5.24 15.45 -0.77
C ALA A 53 -6.40 16.33 -0.26
N LEU A 54 -7.29 15.77 0.57
CA LEU A 54 -8.39 16.52 1.19
C LEU A 54 -7.87 17.55 2.21
N LEU A 55 -6.99 17.13 3.12
CA LEU A 55 -6.49 17.98 4.20
C LEU A 55 -5.76 19.22 3.68
N PHE A 56 -4.97 19.06 2.62
CA PHE A 56 -4.16 20.15 2.06
C PHE A 56 -4.82 20.83 0.86
N SER A 57 -6.06 20.48 0.52
CA SER A 57 -6.73 20.95 -0.69
C SER A 57 -5.86 20.78 -1.95
N ALA A 58 -5.10 19.67 -2.02
CA ALA A 58 -4.06 19.43 -3.01
C ALA A 58 -4.65 19.04 -4.39
N ARG A 59 -5.24 20.01 -5.08
CA ARG A 59 -5.82 19.84 -6.43
C ARG A 59 -4.80 19.55 -7.53
N GLY A 60 -3.51 19.80 -7.27
CA GLY A 60 -2.41 19.50 -8.18
C GLY A 60 -1.91 18.05 -8.12
N GLY A 61 -2.51 17.23 -7.27
CA GLY A 61 -2.12 15.84 -7.05
C GLY A 61 -1.20 15.65 -5.85
N VAL A 62 -0.99 14.38 -5.50
CA VAL A 62 -0.09 13.95 -4.42
C VAL A 62 1.08 13.19 -5.03
N TYR A 63 2.29 13.62 -4.69
CA TYR A 63 3.52 12.99 -5.16
C TYR A 63 4.14 12.18 -4.03
N PHE A 64 4.43 10.91 -4.32
CA PHE A 64 5.11 10.07 -3.35
C PHE A 64 6.63 10.25 -3.43
N GLY A 65 7.19 10.92 -2.42
CA GLY A 65 8.64 10.94 -2.20
C GLY A 65 9.08 9.76 -1.35
N GLY A 66 10.05 8.97 -1.81
CA GLY A 66 10.65 7.90 -1.02
C GLY A 66 11.23 6.73 -1.83
N GLY A 67 12.15 5.98 -1.24
CA GLY A 67 12.87 4.90 -1.92
C GLY A 67 12.17 3.54 -2.00
N VAL A 68 11.02 3.37 -1.34
CA VAL A 68 10.30 2.08 -1.31
C VAL A 68 9.41 1.86 -2.52
N LEU A 69 8.71 2.90 -2.99
CA LEU A 69 7.79 2.82 -4.12
C LEU A 69 8.45 2.50 -5.46
N PRO A 70 9.64 3.04 -5.81
CA PRO A 70 10.32 2.65 -7.05
C PRO A 70 10.56 1.13 -7.15
N LYS A 71 10.82 0.46 -6.03
CA LYS A 71 11.01 -0.99 -5.98
C LYS A 71 9.69 -1.77 -6.11
N LEU A 72 8.58 -1.14 -5.74
CA LEU A 72 7.24 -1.72 -5.80
C LEU A 72 6.50 -1.33 -7.09
N TRP A 73 7.08 -0.48 -7.94
CA TRP A 73 6.46 0.03 -9.16
C TRP A 73 5.82 -1.06 -10.04
N PRO A 74 6.44 -2.23 -10.26
CA PRO A 74 5.82 -3.31 -11.03
C PRO A 74 4.50 -3.82 -10.44
N MET A 75 4.28 -3.62 -9.14
CA MET A 75 3.08 -4.05 -8.43
C MET A 75 2.05 -2.94 -8.28
N VAL A 76 2.42 -1.66 -8.49
CA VAL A 76 1.52 -0.52 -8.28
C VAL A 76 0.35 -0.54 -9.25
N ALA A 77 0.59 -0.88 -10.51
CA ALA A 77 -0.44 -0.89 -11.56
C ALA A 77 -1.61 -1.84 -11.23
N ASP A 78 -1.31 -3.01 -10.65
CA ASP A 78 -2.31 -4.01 -10.28
C ASP A 78 -2.72 -3.94 -8.80
N SER A 79 -2.32 -2.87 -8.09
CA SER A 79 -2.61 -2.71 -6.66
C SER A 79 -3.87 -1.89 -6.42
N PRO A 80 -4.49 -2.03 -5.24
CA PRO A 80 -5.63 -1.20 -4.83
C PRO A 80 -5.24 0.26 -4.49
N LEU A 81 -4.04 0.74 -4.82
CA LEU A 81 -3.56 2.06 -4.40
C LEU A 81 -4.46 3.18 -4.93
N ILE A 82 -4.75 3.19 -6.24
CA ILE A 82 -5.56 4.24 -6.87
C ILE A 82 -7.01 4.12 -6.43
N GLU A 83 -7.56 2.90 -6.41
CA GLU A 83 -8.90 2.64 -5.89
C GLU A 83 -9.08 3.20 -4.46
N ARG A 84 -8.07 2.99 -3.60
CA ARG A 84 -8.09 3.46 -2.21
C ARG A 84 -7.83 4.96 -2.07
N PHE A 85 -7.10 5.56 -2.99
CA PHE A 85 -6.93 7.00 -3.07
C PHE A 85 -8.27 7.70 -3.36
N ASP A 86 -9.04 7.18 -4.32
CA ASP A 86 -10.33 7.73 -4.73
C ASP A 86 -11.47 7.41 -3.74
N ALA A 87 -11.30 6.42 -2.87
CA ALA A 87 -12.27 5.97 -1.88
C ALA A 87 -12.46 6.99 -0.73
N LYS A 88 -13.09 8.13 -1.01
CA LYS A 88 -13.44 9.20 -0.05
C LYS A 88 -14.93 9.44 0.12
N GLY A 89 -15.76 8.49 -0.30
CA GLY A 89 -17.20 8.51 -0.13
C GLY A 89 -17.80 9.78 -0.75
N ARG A 90 -18.45 10.63 0.06
CA ARG A 90 -19.03 11.89 -0.41
C ARG A 90 -18.01 12.86 -1.02
N MET A 91 -16.72 12.71 -0.68
CA MET A 91 -15.64 13.53 -1.21
C MET A 91 -14.95 12.93 -2.45
N THR A 92 -15.41 11.77 -2.95
CA THR A 92 -14.83 11.14 -4.14
C THR A 92 -14.90 12.06 -5.36
N SER A 93 -15.97 12.84 -5.55
CA SER A 93 -16.07 13.81 -6.65
C SER A 93 -15.12 15.00 -6.54
N TRP A 94 -14.53 15.22 -5.35
CA TRP A 94 -13.56 16.27 -5.13
C TRP A 94 -12.14 15.82 -5.49
N ILE A 95 -11.83 14.53 -5.26
CA ILE A 95 -10.53 13.92 -5.60
C ILE A 95 -10.50 13.41 -7.04
N SER A 96 -11.52 12.66 -7.44
CA SER A 96 -11.60 12.00 -8.73
C SER A 96 -12.05 13.02 -9.77
N LYS A 97 -11.16 13.32 -10.72
CA LYS A 97 -11.38 14.22 -11.84
C LYS A 97 -10.93 13.57 -13.13
#